data_AF-A0A4Q3ZJV5-F1
#
_entry.id   AF-A0A4Q3ZJV5-F1
#
_cell.length_a   1.000
_cell.length_b   1.000
_cell.length_c   1.000
_cell.angle_alpha   90.00
_cell.angle_beta   90.00
_cell.angle_gamma   90.00
#
_symmetry.space_group_name_H-M   'P 1'
#
loop_
_entity.id
_entity.type
_entity.pdbx_description
1 polymer ?
#
loop_
_entity_poly.entity_id
_entity_poly.type
_entity_poly.pdbx_seq_one_letter_code
_entity_poly.pdbx_strand_id
1 'polypeptide(L)'
;MRLALSIYAIILATTHLCFMLMGYAGTAELLYGALTVMALMISAIFFWLWGMRLSPLSLGMAFSWAGSAMVMGWWWLKLQLGSPIRMDENELLLLIIGLLTTGAVLHFEVLETSFGYRRGAFLVPVAGALALSALFLAFAG
;
A
#
# COMPACT_ATOMS: atom_id res chain seq x y z
N MET A 1 -21.50 -9.39 2.04
CA MET A 1 -20.82 -9.98 3.22
C MET A 1 -20.40 -11.43 3.01
N ARG A 2 -21.30 -12.40 2.68
CA ARG A 2 -20.93 -13.82 2.51
C ARG A 2 -19.77 -14.06 1.54
N LEU A 3 -19.81 -13.46 0.35
CA LEU A 3 -18.73 -13.59 -0.65
C LEU A 3 -17.36 -13.12 -0.11
N ALA A 4 -17.31 -11.94 0.52
CA ALA A 4 -16.08 -11.40 1.08
C ALA A 4 -15.49 -12.31 2.17
N LEU A 5 -16.36 -12.85 3.04
CA LEU A 5 -15.95 -13.82 4.06
C LEU A 5 -15.44 -15.13 3.44
N SER A 6 -16.08 -15.61 2.38
CA SER A 6 -15.63 -16.80 1.65
C SER A 6 -14.26 -16.59 1.01
N ILE A 7 -14.05 -15.47 0.32
CA ILE A 7 -12.74 -15.13 -0.27
C ILE A 7 -11.68 -15.04 0.81
N TYR A 8 -11.96 -14.36 1.91
CA TYR A 8 -11.03 -14.24 3.04
C TYR A 8 -10.67 -15.61 3.64
N ALA A 9 -11.66 -16.48 3.88
CA ALA A 9 -11.44 -17.83 4.39
C ALA A 9 -10.57 -18.68 3.44
N ILE A 10 -10.81 -18.59 2.13
CA ILE A 10 -10.03 -19.31 1.12
C ILE A 10 -8.57 -18.81 1.10
N ILE A 11 -8.36 -17.49 1.13
CA ILE A 11 -7.01 -16.91 1.17
C ILE A 11 -6.28 -17.39 2.43
N LEU A 12 -6.92 -17.32 3.60
CA LEU A 12 -6.32 -17.79 4.86
C LEU A 12 -5.95 -19.28 4.81
N ALA A 13 -6.88 -20.13 4.35
CA ALA A 13 -6.63 -21.57 4.25
C ALA A 13 -5.46 -21.88 3.31
N THR A 14 -5.39 -21.17 2.17
CA THR A 14 -4.33 -21.33 1.18
C THR A 14 -2.99 -20.84 1.73
N THR A 15 -2.95 -19.68 2.39
CA THR A 15 -1.75 -19.17 3.06
C THR A 15 -1.24 -20.14 4.13
N HIS A 16 -2.15 -20.69 4.94
CA HIS A 16 -1.76 -21.68 5.95
C HIS A 16 -1.21 -22.96 5.32
N LEU A 17 -1.81 -23.43 4.23
CA LEU A 17 -1.29 -24.56 3.47
C LEU A 17 0.11 -24.27 2.90
N CYS A 18 0.34 -23.10 2.33
CA CYS A 18 1.68 -22.67 1.91
C CYS A 18 2.65 -22.71 3.09
N PHE A 19 2.29 -22.16 4.24
CA PHE A 19 3.13 -22.19 5.43
C PHE A 19 3.53 -23.62 5.82
N MET A 20 2.59 -24.57 5.78
CA MET A 20 2.87 -25.97 6.08
C MET A 20 3.81 -26.63 5.05
N LEU A 21 3.79 -26.20 3.79
CA LEU A 21 4.58 -26.79 2.70
C LEU A 21 5.97 -26.17 2.53
N MET A 22 6.11 -24.86 2.72
CA MET A 22 7.33 -24.10 2.41
C MET A 22 7.84 -23.24 3.60
N GLY A 23 7.19 -23.32 4.76
CA GLY A 23 7.55 -22.55 5.95
C GLY A 23 7.24 -21.05 5.82
N TYR A 24 7.62 -20.30 6.85
CA TYR A 24 7.37 -18.85 6.92
C TYR A 24 8.04 -18.09 5.77
N ALA A 25 9.34 -18.30 5.56
CA ALA A 25 10.12 -17.53 4.59
C ALA A 25 9.57 -17.68 3.16
N GLY A 26 9.38 -18.91 2.69
CA GLY A 26 8.83 -19.16 1.35
C GLY A 26 7.40 -18.63 1.18
N THR A 27 6.56 -18.76 2.21
CA THR A 27 5.19 -18.23 2.18
C THR A 27 5.16 -16.72 2.12
N ALA A 28 5.97 -16.05 2.95
CA ALA A 28 6.06 -14.59 2.96
C ALA A 28 6.56 -14.08 1.60
N GLU A 29 7.59 -14.71 1.04
CA GLU A 29 8.15 -14.35 -0.27
C GLU A 29 7.12 -14.48 -1.41
N LEU A 30 6.39 -15.60 -1.43
CA LEU A 30 5.30 -15.82 -2.40
C LEU A 30 4.22 -14.76 -2.27
N LEU A 31 3.78 -14.47 -1.04
CA LEU A 31 2.72 -13.50 -0.79
C LEU A 31 3.13 -12.07 -1.11
N TYR A 32 4.36 -11.65 -0.76
CA TYR A 32 4.87 -10.33 -1.12
C TYR A 32 4.98 -10.15 -2.64
N GLY A 33 5.45 -11.17 -3.36
CA GLY A 33 5.47 -11.16 -4.82
C GLY A 33 4.06 -11.06 -5.42
N ALA A 34 3.13 -11.89 -4.95
CA ALA A 34 1.74 -11.87 -5.42
C ALA A 34 1.06 -10.52 -5.14
N LEU A 35 1.21 -9.97 -3.93
CA LEU A 35 0.66 -8.67 -3.54
C LEU A 35 1.25 -7.53 -4.37
N THR A 36 2.55 -7.58 -4.66
CA THR A 36 3.23 -6.60 -5.53
C THR A 36 2.59 -6.57 -6.92
N VAL A 37 2.44 -7.74 -7.55
CA VAL A 37 1.87 -7.85 -8.91
C VAL A 37 0.40 -7.44 -8.93
N MET A 38 -0.40 -7.92 -7.97
CA MET A 38 -1.81 -7.53 -7.88
C MET A 38 -1.97 -6.02 -7.64
N ALA A 39 -1.13 -5.42 -6.79
CA ALA A 39 -1.14 -3.98 -6.56
C ALA A 39 -0.82 -3.18 -7.83
N LEU A 40 0.13 -3.63 -8.66
CA LEU A 40 0.39 -3.03 -9.98
C LEU A 40 -0.83 -3.13 -10.91
N MET A 41 -1.47 -4.30 -10.97
CA MET A 41 -2.68 -4.49 -11.79
C MET A 41 -3.83 -3.60 -11.32
N ILE A 42 -4.07 -3.54 -10.01
CA ILE A 42 -5.11 -2.70 -9.41
C ILE A 42 -4.80 -1.23 -9.73
N SER A 43 -3.55 -0.79 -9.56
CA SER A 43 -3.12 0.56 -9.93
C SER A 43 -3.42 0.88 -11.40
N ALA A 44 -3.06 -0.02 -12.31
CA ALA A 44 -3.29 0.16 -13.75
C ALA A 44 -4.79 0.29 -14.07
N ILE A 45 -5.64 -0.54 -13.46
CA ILE A 45 -7.09 -0.46 -13.62
C ILE A 45 -7.61 0.88 -13.13
N PHE A 46 -7.23 1.33 -11.94
CA PHE A 46 -7.69 2.61 -11.39
C PHE A 46 -7.17 3.81 -12.18
N PHE A 47 -5.95 3.72 -12.72
CA PHE A 47 -5.40 4.75 -13.60
C PHE A 47 -6.19 4.83 -14.92
N TRP A 48 -6.57 3.69 -15.49
CA TRP A 48 -7.46 3.63 -16.66
C TRP A 48 -8.85 4.21 -16.36
N LEU A 49 -9.46 3.87 -15.21
CA LEU A 49 -10.74 4.44 -14.76
C LEU A 49 -10.67 5.96 -14.57
N TRP A 50 -9.54 6.47 -14.09
CA TRP A 50 -9.27 7.91 -14.00
C TRP A 50 -9.21 8.55 -15.39
N GLY A 51 -8.51 7.94 -16.34
CA GLY A 51 -8.45 8.41 -17.74
C GLY A 51 -9.83 8.46 -18.40
N MET A 52 -10.73 7.54 -18.04
CA MET A 52 -12.13 7.54 -18.47
C MET A 52 -13.03 8.51 -17.69
N ARG A 53 -12.48 9.26 -16.72
CA ARG A 53 -13.19 10.25 -15.89
C ARG A 53 -14.40 9.68 -15.13
N LEU A 54 -14.33 8.40 -14.74
CA LEU A 54 -15.46 7.73 -14.07
C LEU A 54 -15.58 8.08 -12.58
N SER A 55 -14.47 8.43 -11.93
CA SER A 55 -14.48 8.83 -10.52
C SER A 55 -13.24 9.67 -10.17
N PRO A 56 -13.36 10.75 -9.39
CA PRO A 56 -12.20 11.45 -8.86
C PRO A 56 -11.39 10.59 -7.87
N LEU A 57 -12.03 9.62 -7.19
CA LEU A 57 -11.37 8.70 -6.24
C LEU A 57 -10.36 7.77 -6.93
N SER A 58 -10.53 7.49 -8.22
CA SER A 58 -9.69 6.51 -8.90
C SER A 58 -8.23 6.95 -9.03
N LEU A 59 -7.94 8.27 -9.04
CA LEU A 59 -6.55 8.73 -9.05
C LEU A 59 -5.84 8.46 -7.71
N GLY A 60 -6.53 8.72 -6.59
CA GLY A 60 -6.01 8.39 -5.26
C GLY A 60 -5.75 6.89 -5.10
N MET A 61 -6.68 6.06 -5.57
CA MET A 61 -6.52 4.61 -5.62
C MET A 61 -5.31 4.20 -6.48
N ALA A 62 -5.19 4.73 -7.69
CA ALA A 62 -4.08 4.43 -8.57
C ALA A 62 -2.72 4.71 -7.91
N PHE A 63 -2.54 5.91 -7.35
CA PHE A 63 -1.27 6.27 -6.69
C PHE A 63 -0.99 5.45 -5.43
N SER A 64 -2.01 5.15 -4.62
CA SER A 64 -1.84 4.34 -3.41
C SER A 64 -1.41 2.92 -3.75
N TRP A 65 -2.05 2.30 -4.75
CA TRP A 65 -1.69 0.95 -5.19
C TRP A 65 -0.36 0.92 -5.95
N ALA A 66 -0.03 1.94 -6.75
CA ALA A 66 1.28 2.09 -7.38
C ALA A 66 2.39 2.19 -6.32
N GLY A 67 2.25 3.11 -5.37
CA GLY A 67 3.20 3.29 -4.28
C GLY A 67 3.33 2.04 -3.43
N SER A 68 2.22 1.39 -3.07
CA SER A 68 2.24 0.13 -2.31
C SER A 68 2.97 -0.97 -3.06
N ALA A 69 2.68 -1.12 -4.35
CA ALA A 69 3.38 -2.08 -5.21
C ALA A 69 4.89 -1.81 -5.26
N MET A 70 5.28 -0.54 -5.42
CA MET A 70 6.69 -0.17 -5.49
C MET A 70 7.41 -0.38 -4.14
N VAL A 71 6.78 -0.07 -3.00
CA VAL A 71 7.37 -0.34 -1.66
C VAL A 71 7.48 -1.84 -1.41
N MET A 72 6.39 -2.60 -1.60
CA MET A 72 6.42 -4.06 -1.40
C MET A 72 7.39 -4.73 -2.37
N GLY A 73 7.36 -4.29 -3.63
CA GLY A 73 8.25 -4.76 -4.69
C GLY A 73 9.71 -4.44 -4.42
N TRP A 74 10.03 -3.28 -3.83
CA TRP A 74 11.38 -2.92 -3.42
C TRP A 74 11.97 -3.96 -2.47
N TRP A 75 11.24 -4.26 -1.38
CA TRP A 75 11.68 -5.23 -0.38
C TRP A 75 11.67 -6.66 -0.89
N TRP A 76 10.67 -7.01 -1.70
CA TRP A 76 10.62 -8.32 -2.35
C TRP A 76 11.81 -8.53 -3.30
N LEU A 77 12.11 -7.55 -4.18
CA LEU A 77 13.27 -7.59 -5.07
C LEU A 77 14.58 -7.60 -4.30
N LYS A 78 14.70 -6.86 -3.19
CA LYS A 78 15.88 -6.92 -2.33
C LYS A 78 16.17 -8.36 -1.90
N LEU A 79 15.15 -9.12 -1.49
CA LEU A 79 15.31 -10.53 -1.12
C LEU A 79 15.77 -11.38 -2.32
N GLN A 80 15.15 -11.19 -3.49
CA GLN A 80 15.52 -11.92 -4.72
C GLN A 80 16.97 -11.65 -5.17
N LEU A 81 17.47 -10.44 -4.94
CA LEU A 81 18.82 -10.01 -5.33
C LEU A 81 19.90 -10.37 -4.31
N GLY A 82 19.58 -11.15 -3.27
CA GLY A 82 20.54 -11.53 -2.23
C GLY A 82 20.81 -10.43 -1.21
N SER A 83 19.85 -9.54 -0.97
CA SER A 83 19.90 -8.46 0.03
C SER A 83 21.07 -7.48 -0.11
N PRO A 84 21.22 -6.79 -1.25
CA PRO A 84 22.27 -5.80 -1.43
C PRO A 84 22.10 -4.62 -0.46
N ILE A 85 23.17 -4.28 0.27
CA ILE A 85 23.20 -3.19 1.27
C ILE A 85 22.78 -1.84 0.68
N ARG A 86 23.08 -1.59 -0.60
CA ARG A 86 22.71 -0.34 -1.30
C ARG A 86 21.20 -0.08 -1.38
N MET A 87 20.37 -1.09 -1.16
CA MET A 87 18.91 -0.94 -1.16
C MET A 87 18.34 -0.53 0.20
N ASP A 88 19.14 -0.57 1.28
CA ASP A 88 18.68 -0.20 2.62
C ASP A 88 18.62 1.32 2.84
N GLU A 89 19.57 2.05 2.26
CA GLU A 89 19.72 3.50 2.46
C GLU A 89 19.49 4.28 1.16
N ASN A 90 18.68 3.74 0.25
CA ASN A 90 18.47 4.35 -1.04
C ASN A 90 17.39 5.44 -0.99
N GLU A 91 17.73 6.67 -1.38
CA GLU A 91 16.81 7.80 -1.46
C GLU A 91 15.62 7.57 -2.43
N LEU A 92 15.77 6.67 -3.42
CA LEU A 92 14.69 6.31 -4.34
C LEU A 92 13.49 5.71 -3.59
N LEU A 93 13.74 5.00 -2.48
CA LEU A 93 12.67 4.47 -1.64
C LEU A 93 11.85 5.61 -1.00
N LEU A 94 12.48 6.74 -0.66
CA LEU A 94 11.77 7.91 -0.12
C LEU A 94 10.87 8.55 -1.18
N LEU A 95 11.32 8.60 -2.44
CA LEU A 95 10.49 9.07 -3.57
C LEU A 95 9.27 8.16 -3.77
N ILE A 96 9.47 6.84 -3.71
CA ILE A 96 8.39 5.85 -3.79
C ILE A 96 7.39 6.01 -2.63
N ILE A 97 7.88 6.22 -1.41
CA ILE A 97 7.05 6.50 -0.24
C ILE A 97 6.28 7.81 -0.43
N GLY A 98 6.87 8.82 -1.07
CA GLY A 98 6.20 10.06 -1.45
C GLY A 98 4.99 9.81 -2.37
N LEU A 99 5.13 8.93 -3.36
CA LEU A 99 4.02 8.53 -4.24
C LEU A 99 2.90 7.83 -3.45
N LEU A 100 3.25 6.87 -2.60
CA LEU A 100 2.30 6.16 -1.73
C LEU A 100 1.54 7.14 -0.83
N THR A 101 2.28 8.06 -0.20
CA THR A 101 1.73 9.07 0.72
C THR A 101 0.79 10.02 -0.04
N THR A 102 1.16 10.44 -1.25
CA THR A 102 0.31 11.26 -2.11
C THR A 102 -1.02 10.56 -2.39
N GLY A 103 -0.98 9.27 -2.72
CA GLY A 103 -2.18 8.47 -2.89
C GLY A 103 -3.07 8.44 -1.62
N ALA A 104 -2.47 8.26 -0.45
CA ALA A 104 -3.20 8.25 0.82
C ALA A 104 -3.84 9.63 1.14
N VAL A 105 -3.14 10.72 0.88
CA VAL A 105 -3.65 12.09 1.07
C VAL A 105 -4.85 12.35 0.14
N LEU A 106 -4.76 11.96 -1.13
CA LEU A 106 -5.87 12.10 -2.09
C LEU A 106 -7.12 11.32 -1.64
N HIS A 107 -6.97 10.18 -0.98
CA HIS A 107 -8.12 9.46 -0.41
C HIS A 107 -8.83 10.28 0.66
N PHE A 108 -8.09 10.91 1.56
CA PHE A 108 -8.68 11.75 2.60
C PHE A 108 -9.35 12.99 2.01
N GLU A 109 -8.78 13.58 0.96
CA GLU A 109 -9.38 14.72 0.26
C GLU A 109 -10.76 14.36 -0.32
N VAL A 110 -10.86 13.21 -1.00
CA VAL A 110 -12.16 12.74 -1.52
C VAL A 110 -13.11 12.35 -0.38
N LEU A 111 -12.62 11.72 0.69
CA LEU A 111 -13.45 11.36 1.85
C LEU A 111 -13.99 12.56 2.62
N GLU A 112 -13.24 13.66 2.71
CA GLU A 112 -13.70 14.91 3.35
C GLU A 112 -15.04 15.35 2.77
N THR A 113 -15.17 15.29 1.43
CA THR A 113 -16.41 15.64 0.74
C THR A 113 -17.58 14.74 1.12
N SER A 114 -17.31 13.46 1.39
CA SER A 114 -18.33 12.46 1.76
C SER A 114 -18.87 12.67 3.18
N PHE A 115 -18.05 13.20 4.08
CA PHE A 115 -18.46 13.53 5.45
C PHE A 115 -19.14 14.91 5.58
N GLY A 116 -19.26 15.66 4.49
CA GLY A 116 -19.85 17.00 4.49
C GLY A 116 -18.95 18.08 5.10
N TYR A 117 -17.69 17.75 5.39
CA TYR A 117 -16.69 18.73 5.81
C TYR A 117 -16.21 19.54 4.59
N ARG A 118 -15.72 20.76 4.83
CA ARG A 118 -15.14 21.64 3.82
C ARG A 118 -13.92 22.34 4.41
N ARG A 119 -13.00 22.76 3.52
CA ARG A 119 -11.80 23.61 3.77
C ARG A 119 -10.53 22.87 4.21
N GLY A 120 -10.28 21.67 3.69
CA GLY A 120 -9.00 20.98 3.90
C GLY A 120 -8.95 20.22 5.23
N ALA A 121 -10.11 19.82 5.75
CA ALA A 121 -10.20 18.95 6.92
C ALA A 121 -9.50 17.60 6.69
N PHE A 122 -9.26 17.18 5.44
CA PHE A 122 -8.40 16.04 5.11
C PHE A 122 -6.98 16.15 5.68
N LEU A 123 -6.49 17.36 5.98
CA LEU A 123 -5.19 17.56 6.60
C LEU A 123 -5.15 17.11 8.06
N VAL A 124 -6.30 17.02 8.75
CA VAL A 124 -6.37 16.58 10.15
C VAL A 124 -5.83 15.15 10.32
N PRO A 125 -6.31 14.11 9.60
CA PRO A 125 -5.75 12.78 9.72
C PRO A 125 -4.28 12.70 9.25
N VAL A 126 -3.88 13.51 8.25
CA VAL A 126 -2.49 13.55 7.77
C VAL A 126 -1.56 14.12 8.85
N ALA A 127 -1.89 15.29 9.40
CA ALA A 127 -1.14 15.92 10.47
C ALA A 127 -1.15 15.05 11.74
N GLY A 128 -2.28 14.42 12.06
CA GLY A 128 -2.40 13.47 13.16
C GLY A 128 -1.46 12.27 13.02
N ALA A 129 -1.37 11.68 11.83
CA ALA A 129 -0.45 10.58 11.55
C ALA A 129 1.02 11.01 11.66
N LEU A 130 1.38 12.19 11.14
CA LEU A 130 2.73 12.74 11.25
C LEU A 130 3.10 13.06 12.70
N ALA A 131 2.21 13.71 13.44
CA ALA A 131 2.41 14.03 14.84
C ALA A 131 2.59 12.75 15.68
N LEU A 132 1.74 11.75 15.47
CA LEU A 132 1.84 10.47 16.16
C LEU A 132 3.16 9.75 15.82
N SER A 133 3.56 9.74 14.55
CA SER A 133 4.84 9.16 14.11
C SER A 133 6.03 9.87 14.77
N ALA A 134 6.05 11.20 14.78
CA ALA A 134 7.09 11.99 15.44
C ALA A 134 7.13 11.74 16.96
N LEU A 135 5.96 11.60 17.59
CA LEU A 135 5.84 11.29 19.01
C LEU A 135 6.43 9.91 19.31
N PHE A 136 6.11 8.88 18.51
CA PHE A 136 6.72 7.56 18.64
C PHE A 136 8.23 7.60 18.49
N LEU A 137 8.76 8.33 17.50
CA LEU A 137 10.20 8.47 17.32
C LEU A 137 10.88 9.16 18.51
N ALA A 138 10.24 10.17 19.10
CA ALA A 138 10.76 10.86 20.27
C ALA A 138 10.82 9.99 21.54
N PHE A 139 9.97 8.97 21.65
CA PHE A 139 9.95 8.03 22.78
C PHE A 139 10.72 6.72 22.52
N ALA A 140 11.05 6.42 21.26
CA ALA A 140 11.78 5.20 20.87
C ALA A 140 13.31 5.37 20.83
N GLY A 141 13.80 6.62 20.86
CA GLY A 141 15.22 6.96 21.01
C GLY A 141 15.61 7.16 22.47
#